data_AF-A0A7K2Z2X9-F1
#
_entry.id   AF-A0A7K2Z2X9-F1
#
_cell.length_a   1.000
_cell.length_b   1.000
_cell.length_c   1.000
_cell.angle_alpha   90.00
_cell.angle_beta   90.00
_cell.angle_gamma   90.00
#
_symmetry.space_group_name_H-M   'P 1'
#
loop_
_entity.id
_entity.type
_entity.pdbx_description
1 polymer ?
#
loop_
_entity_poly.entity_id
_entity_poly.type
_entity_poly.pdbx_seq_one_letter_code
_entity_poly.pdbx_strand_id
1 'polypeptide(L)'
;MNEQEIQKLRVEAETRVRELGPEHPGSLDARAAWARVVGDEGRPGEAARMFGELAQDYTRVLGPQHPDTLLARHNHAYCLGLSGNAVTAESLARDVAADCVLVLGQDHPDTLNVRAGWARWIGEAGDAAGAARMLRPIVEEATDSLGPVHPDTLTIRHQHAHWVGRSGETIQASRLMTAIADERGEVHEPDDPMALTARHDRAMWAGEAGDVSLARDGLWQLVEDATRILGSNHHDTLVIRHNHAHWTGEAGDPAGARALLTQLVGDCVRVLGENHPDSENARRGLAWWTYGPKANDPAPVFATAVGNSSVEAGRKAKDPKPAKPAKPAKAAKAPKPPRESKRKARTEPAPEAAAASAAPAA
;
A
#
# COMPACT_ATOMS: atom_id res chain seq x y z
N MET A 1 -8.68 17.14 -4.59
CA MET A 1 -10.14 17.20 -4.83
C MET A 1 -10.63 18.53 -4.27
N ASN A 2 -11.52 19.25 -4.95
CA ASN A 2 -12.03 20.53 -4.44
C ASN A 2 -13.21 20.31 -3.47
N GLU A 3 -13.55 21.34 -2.69
CA GLU A 3 -14.61 21.27 -1.66
C GLU A 3 -15.99 20.92 -2.24
N GLN A 4 -16.26 21.31 -3.50
CA GLN A 4 -17.52 20.98 -4.17
C GLN A 4 -17.62 19.49 -4.53
N GLU A 5 -16.51 18.89 -4.96
CA GLU A 5 -16.42 17.46 -5.26
C GLU A 5 -16.56 16.61 -3.99
N ILE A 6 -15.92 17.03 -2.89
CA ILE A 6 -16.07 16.44 -1.55
C ILE A 6 -17.55 16.47 -1.14
N GLN A 7 -18.17 17.65 -1.20
CA GLN A 7 -19.56 17.81 -0.82
C GLN A 7 -20.51 17.00 -1.70
N LYS A 8 -20.22 16.87 -3.00
CA LYS A 8 -20.98 16.03 -3.91
C LYS A 8 -20.93 14.56 -3.49
N LEU A 9 -19.76 14.01 -3.19
CA LEU A 9 -19.60 12.61 -2.77
C LEU A 9 -20.34 12.32 -1.46
N ARG A 10 -20.29 13.25 -0.51
CA ARG A 10 -21.06 13.16 0.73
C ARG A 10 -22.58 13.10 0.46
N VAL A 11 -23.10 14.05 -0.31
CA VAL A 11 -24.54 14.11 -0.63
C VAL A 11 -24.98 12.88 -1.43
N GLU A 12 -24.13 12.38 -2.31
CA GLU A 12 -24.37 11.18 -3.10
C GLU A 12 -24.47 9.93 -2.21
N ALA A 13 -23.58 9.78 -1.22
CA ALA A 13 -23.66 8.69 -0.24
C ALA A 13 -24.96 8.77 0.59
N GLU A 14 -25.33 9.96 1.09
CA GLU A 14 -26.58 10.17 1.84
C GLU A 14 -27.83 9.89 0.99
N THR A 15 -27.79 10.27 -0.29
CA THR A 15 -28.91 10.09 -1.22
C THR A 15 -29.12 8.63 -1.57
N ARG A 16 -28.04 7.88 -1.86
CA ARG A 16 -28.16 6.43 -2.14
C ARG A 16 -28.71 5.67 -0.95
N VAL A 17 -28.29 5.99 0.27
CA VAL A 17 -28.85 5.38 1.48
C VAL A 17 -30.35 5.66 1.60
N ARG A 18 -30.80 6.88 1.27
CA ARG A 18 -32.23 7.25 1.29
C ARG A 18 -33.06 6.54 0.23
N GLU A 19 -32.54 6.41 -0.99
CA GLU A 19 -33.28 5.89 -2.15
C GLU A 19 -33.25 4.36 -2.24
N LEU A 20 -32.09 3.75 -1.96
CA LEU A 20 -31.84 2.32 -2.16
C LEU A 20 -31.81 1.54 -0.84
N GLY A 21 -31.74 2.24 0.30
CA GLY A 21 -31.52 1.65 1.61
C GLY A 21 -30.03 1.51 1.97
N PRO A 22 -29.69 1.37 3.27
CA PRO A 22 -28.31 1.37 3.75
C PRO A 22 -27.48 0.14 3.35
N GLU A 23 -28.13 -0.99 3.10
CA GLU A 23 -27.50 -2.29 2.77
C GLU A 23 -27.42 -2.56 1.27
N HIS A 24 -27.99 -1.69 0.42
CA HIS A 24 -27.91 -1.88 -1.02
C HIS A 24 -26.46 -1.72 -1.50
N PRO A 25 -25.92 -2.59 -2.38
CA PRO A 25 -24.52 -2.54 -2.82
C PRO A 25 -24.07 -1.15 -3.29
N GLY A 26 -24.88 -0.48 -4.13
CA GLY A 26 -24.57 0.89 -4.57
C GLY A 26 -24.52 1.94 -3.44
N SER A 27 -25.25 1.74 -2.33
CA SER A 27 -25.15 2.60 -1.15
C SER A 27 -23.86 2.33 -0.38
N LEU A 28 -23.46 1.06 -0.27
CA LEU A 28 -22.20 0.66 0.36
C LEU A 28 -21.00 1.21 -0.42
N ASP A 29 -21.02 1.12 -1.75
CA ASP A 29 -19.95 1.67 -2.61
C ASP A 29 -19.80 3.19 -2.41
N ALA A 30 -20.92 3.92 -2.38
CA ALA A 30 -20.90 5.37 -2.20
C ALA A 30 -20.42 5.76 -0.80
N ARG A 31 -20.84 5.04 0.23
CA ARG A 31 -20.34 5.21 1.60
C ARG A 31 -18.85 4.90 1.70
N ALA A 32 -18.36 3.87 1.01
CA ALA A 32 -16.94 3.52 1.00
C ALA A 32 -16.09 4.57 0.27
N ALA A 33 -16.59 5.13 -0.83
CA ALA A 33 -15.95 6.26 -1.50
C ALA A 33 -15.89 7.49 -0.59
N TRP A 34 -16.99 7.81 0.10
CA TRP A 34 -17.02 8.90 1.08
C TRP A 34 -16.06 8.67 2.25
N ALA A 35 -16.01 7.46 2.82
CA ALA A 35 -15.10 7.12 3.92
C ALA A 35 -13.61 7.31 3.54
N ARG A 36 -13.25 7.00 2.28
CA ARG A 36 -11.90 7.23 1.77
C ARG A 36 -11.54 8.72 1.76
N VAL A 37 -12.44 9.54 1.24
CA VAL A 37 -12.26 10.99 1.18
C VAL A 37 -12.08 11.57 2.59
N VAL A 38 -12.88 11.12 3.55
CA VAL A 38 -12.73 11.54 4.97
C VAL A 38 -11.33 11.18 5.50
N GLY A 39 -10.81 10.02 5.13
CA GLY A 39 -9.43 9.63 5.48
C GLY A 39 -8.39 10.56 4.84
N ASP A 40 -8.54 10.83 3.54
CA ASP A 40 -7.65 11.70 2.76
C ASP A 40 -7.68 13.17 3.24
N GLU A 41 -8.79 13.62 3.83
CA GLU A 41 -8.92 14.92 4.50
C GLU A 41 -8.20 14.98 5.86
N GLY A 42 -7.47 13.94 6.25
CA GLY A 42 -6.75 13.90 7.52
C GLY A 42 -7.63 13.59 8.72
N ARG A 43 -8.78 12.93 8.52
CA ARG A 43 -9.67 12.46 9.59
C ARG A 43 -9.66 10.92 9.71
N PRO A 44 -8.49 10.29 9.94
CA PRO A 44 -8.35 8.83 9.90
C PRO A 44 -9.21 8.11 10.96
N GLY A 45 -9.41 8.70 12.15
CA GLY A 45 -10.26 8.10 13.17
C GLY A 45 -11.73 8.01 12.78
N GLU A 46 -12.24 8.99 12.04
CA GLU A 46 -13.61 8.96 11.53
C GLU A 46 -13.75 7.98 10.36
N ALA A 47 -12.79 8.00 9.43
CA ALA A 47 -12.73 7.04 8.34
C ALA A 47 -12.66 5.59 8.86
N ALA A 48 -11.90 5.35 9.94
CA ALA A 48 -11.82 4.05 10.60
C ALA A 48 -13.20 3.58 11.08
N ARG A 49 -13.95 4.44 11.78
CA ARG A 49 -15.32 4.12 12.23
C ARG A 49 -16.22 3.78 11.03
N MET A 50 -16.18 4.58 9.98
CA MET A 50 -16.99 4.36 8.77
C MET A 50 -16.65 3.05 8.06
N PHE A 51 -15.37 2.73 7.89
CA PHE A 51 -14.94 1.47 7.29
C PHE A 51 -15.24 0.27 8.18
N GLY A 52 -15.19 0.42 9.51
CA GLY A 52 -15.62 -0.62 10.44
C GLY A 52 -17.11 -0.96 10.31
N GLU A 53 -17.97 0.05 10.20
CA GLU A 53 -19.42 -0.13 9.92
C GLU A 53 -19.65 -0.77 8.55
N LEU A 54 -18.95 -0.27 7.51
CA LEU A 54 -19.04 -0.83 6.16
C LEU A 54 -18.59 -2.28 6.09
N ALA A 55 -17.51 -2.65 6.78
CA ALA A 55 -17.04 -4.03 6.84
C ALA A 55 -18.11 -4.97 7.42
N GLN A 56 -18.86 -4.52 8.43
CA GLN A 56 -19.97 -5.29 9.00
C GLN A 56 -21.15 -5.40 8.02
N ASP A 57 -21.49 -4.31 7.34
CA ASP A 57 -22.58 -4.29 6.35
C ASP A 57 -22.25 -5.16 5.13
N TYR A 58 -21.04 -5.03 4.57
CA TYR A 58 -20.56 -5.91 3.50
C TYR A 58 -20.52 -7.37 3.93
N THR A 59 -20.10 -7.67 5.17
CA THR A 59 -20.13 -9.04 5.70
C THR A 59 -21.55 -9.60 5.71
N ARG A 60 -22.55 -8.80 6.07
CA ARG A 60 -23.96 -9.22 6.11
C ARG A 60 -24.55 -9.43 4.71
N VAL A 61 -24.20 -8.57 3.76
CA VAL A 61 -24.79 -8.53 2.41
C VAL A 61 -24.09 -9.48 1.44
N LEU A 62 -22.74 -9.50 1.46
CA LEU A 62 -21.90 -10.22 0.50
C LEU A 62 -21.16 -11.42 1.10
N GLY A 63 -21.08 -11.49 2.44
CA GLY A 63 -20.33 -12.50 3.18
C GLY A 63 -18.93 -12.03 3.59
N PRO A 64 -18.32 -12.71 4.59
CA PRO A 64 -17.05 -12.29 5.21
C PRO A 64 -15.83 -12.37 4.27
N GLN A 65 -15.91 -13.23 3.24
CA GLN A 65 -14.83 -13.52 2.30
C GLN A 65 -15.02 -12.84 0.93
N HIS A 66 -16.05 -12.01 0.76
CA HIS A 66 -16.22 -11.27 -0.48
C HIS A 66 -15.09 -10.24 -0.65
N PRO A 67 -14.52 -10.05 -1.86
CA PRO A 67 -13.44 -9.08 -2.09
C PRO A 67 -13.72 -7.67 -1.54
N ASP A 68 -14.94 -7.14 -1.74
CA ASP A 68 -15.32 -5.82 -1.20
C ASP A 68 -15.35 -5.78 0.33
N THR A 69 -15.74 -6.89 0.98
CA THR A 69 -15.68 -7.03 2.44
C THR A 69 -14.23 -7.01 2.91
N LEU A 70 -13.33 -7.74 2.23
CA LEU A 70 -11.91 -7.77 2.56
C LEU A 70 -11.26 -6.39 2.36
N LEU A 71 -11.61 -5.69 1.28
CA LEU A 71 -11.14 -4.34 1.02
C LEU A 71 -11.62 -3.35 2.09
N ALA A 72 -12.89 -3.42 2.51
CA ALA A 72 -13.41 -2.58 3.59
C ALA A 72 -12.70 -2.86 4.93
N ARG A 73 -12.42 -4.13 5.26
CA ARG A 73 -11.66 -4.51 6.46
C ARG A 73 -10.20 -4.07 6.40
N HIS A 74 -9.56 -4.15 5.23
CA HIS A 74 -8.22 -3.63 5.01
C HIS A 74 -8.16 -2.12 5.24
N ASN A 75 -9.09 -1.36 4.64
CA ASN A 75 -9.16 0.09 4.84
C ASN A 75 -9.48 0.47 6.29
N HIS A 76 -10.30 -0.33 6.99
CA HIS A 76 -10.53 -0.15 8.41
C HIS A 76 -9.24 -0.30 9.22
N ALA A 77 -8.45 -1.36 8.98
CA ALA A 77 -7.14 -1.54 9.62
C ALA A 77 -6.20 -0.38 9.32
N TYR A 78 -6.17 0.05 8.05
CA TYR A 78 -5.33 1.16 7.61
C TYR A 78 -5.66 2.47 8.35
N CYS A 79 -6.92 2.88 8.36
CA CYS A 79 -7.36 4.08 9.03
C CYS A 79 -7.21 4.00 10.56
N LEU A 80 -7.41 2.82 11.16
CA LEU A 80 -7.12 2.61 12.59
C LEU A 80 -5.65 2.88 12.90
N GLY A 81 -4.75 2.33 12.10
CA GLY A 81 -3.31 2.52 12.30
C GLY A 81 -2.90 3.98 12.15
N LEU A 82 -3.41 4.69 11.13
CA LEU A 82 -3.20 6.13 10.95
C LEU A 82 -3.77 6.98 12.10
N SER A 83 -4.79 6.49 12.81
CA SER A 83 -5.33 7.14 14.01
C SER A 83 -4.50 6.88 15.29
N GLY A 84 -3.36 6.19 15.17
CA GLY A 84 -2.46 5.86 16.28
C GLY A 84 -2.71 4.50 16.92
N ASN A 85 -3.63 3.70 16.39
CA ASN A 85 -3.99 2.38 16.97
C ASN A 85 -3.26 1.23 16.25
N ALA A 86 -1.92 1.30 16.17
CA ALA A 86 -1.10 0.36 15.40
C ALA A 86 -1.30 -1.12 15.81
N VAL A 87 -1.40 -1.42 17.11
CA VAL A 87 -1.60 -2.80 17.60
C VAL A 87 -2.94 -3.39 17.13
N THR A 88 -4.01 -2.62 17.18
CA THR A 88 -5.34 -3.06 16.71
C THR A 88 -5.35 -3.20 15.19
N ALA A 89 -4.71 -2.27 14.48
CA ALA A 89 -4.55 -2.34 13.03
C ALA A 89 -3.78 -3.59 12.61
N GLU A 90 -2.70 -3.93 13.32
CA GLU A 90 -1.89 -5.13 13.09
C GLU A 90 -2.73 -6.41 13.23
N SER A 91 -3.54 -6.50 14.29
CA SER A 91 -4.43 -7.66 14.48
C SER A 91 -5.45 -7.81 13.36
N LEU A 92 -6.11 -6.71 12.97
CA LEU A 92 -7.12 -6.75 11.90
C LEU A 92 -6.47 -7.05 10.55
N ALA A 93 -5.31 -6.45 10.25
CA ALA A 93 -4.59 -6.68 9.00
C ALA A 93 -4.10 -8.13 8.87
N ARG A 94 -3.68 -8.76 9.98
CA ARG A 94 -3.34 -10.19 10.02
C ARG A 94 -4.51 -11.07 9.58
N ASP A 95 -5.69 -10.83 10.14
CA ASP A 95 -6.88 -11.62 9.83
C ASP A 95 -7.31 -11.43 8.37
N VAL A 96 -7.27 -10.19 7.86
CA VAL A 96 -7.59 -9.89 6.45
C VAL A 96 -6.56 -10.51 5.52
N ALA A 97 -5.28 -10.49 5.87
CA ALA A 97 -4.23 -11.13 5.08
C ALA A 97 -4.46 -12.65 4.94
N ALA A 98 -4.83 -13.32 6.04
CA ALA A 98 -5.15 -14.74 6.03
C ALA A 98 -6.36 -15.04 5.12
N ASP A 99 -7.42 -14.23 5.20
CA ASP A 99 -8.59 -14.38 4.34
C ASP A 99 -8.28 -14.10 2.86
N CYS A 100 -7.45 -13.10 2.55
CA CYS A 100 -7.01 -12.81 1.18
C CYS A 100 -6.22 -13.98 0.58
N VAL A 101 -5.33 -14.62 1.35
CA VAL A 101 -4.60 -15.81 0.89
C VAL A 101 -5.57 -16.94 0.53
N LEU A 102 -6.61 -17.16 1.34
CA LEU A 102 -7.61 -18.21 1.09
C LEU A 102 -8.50 -17.92 -0.13
N VAL A 103 -8.89 -16.66 -0.33
CA VAL A 103 -9.87 -16.26 -1.35
C VAL A 103 -9.22 -15.95 -2.71
N LEU A 104 -8.13 -15.19 -2.69
CA LEU A 104 -7.48 -14.65 -3.89
C LEU A 104 -6.21 -15.43 -4.28
N GLY A 105 -5.63 -16.16 -3.33
CA GLY A 105 -4.34 -16.85 -3.48
C GLY A 105 -3.17 -16.02 -2.96
N GLN A 106 -2.05 -16.70 -2.70
CA GLN A 106 -0.84 -16.13 -2.08
C GLN A 106 -0.19 -15.03 -2.94
N ASP A 107 -0.12 -15.24 -4.25
CA ASP A 107 0.60 -14.37 -5.19
C ASP A 107 -0.30 -13.30 -5.83
N HIS A 108 -1.58 -13.20 -5.42
CA HIS A 108 -2.48 -12.20 -5.95
C HIS A 108 -2.01 -10.79 -5.53
N PRO A 109 -1.99 -9.78 -6.43
CA PRO A 109 -1.52 -8.43 -6.11
C PRO A 109 -2.16 -7.84 -4.85
N ASP A 110 -3.48 -7.99 -4.71
CA ASP A 110 -4.20 -7.48 -3.52
C ASP A 110 -3.80 -8.24 -2.23
N THR A 111 -3.51 -9.54 -2.32
CA THR A 111 -3.00 -10.32 -1.18
C THR A 111 -1.62 -9.83 -0.76
N LEU A 112 -0.73 -9.59 -1.73
CA LEU A 112 0.62 -9.07 -1.48
C LEU A 112 0.56 -7.68 -0.82
N ASN A 113 -0.30 -6.78 -1.33
CA ASN A 113 -0.50 -5.44 -0.75
C ASN A 113 -1.05 -5.52 0.68
N VAL A 114 -2.07 -6.36 0.94
CA VAL A 114 -2.62 -6.52 2.30
C VAL A 114 -1.56 -7.08 3.26
N ARG A 115 -0.74 -8.04 2.83
CA ARG A 115 0.35 -8.61 3.64
C ARG A 115 1.46 -7.59 3.90
N ALA A 116 1.82 -6.76 2.92
CA ALA A 116 2.76 -5.65 3.13
C ALA A 116 2.21 -4.62 4.12
N GLY A 117 0.92 -4.26 4.00
CA GLY A 117 0.23 -3.42 4.97
C GLY A 117 0.18 -4.02 6.38
N TRP A 118 0.02 -5.34 6.52
CA TRP A 118 0.17 -6.01 7.83
C TRP A 118 1.60 -5.84 8.37
N ALA A 119 2.64 -6.09 7.56
CA ALA A 119 4.02 -5.89 7.99
C ALA A 119 4.31 -4.45 8.41
N ARG A 120 3.73 -3.45 7.73
CA ARG A 120 3.79 -2.05 8.17
C ARG A 120 3.28 -1.90 9.60
N TRP A 121 2.12 -2.45 9.93
CA TRP A 121 1.56 -2.33 11.28
C TRP A 121 2.37 -3.07 12.35
N ILE A 122 3.09 -4.15 12.00
CA ILE A 122 4.07 -4.77 12.90
C ILE A 122 5.16 -3.76 13.27
N GLY A 123 5.69 -3.05 12.26
CA GLY A 123 6.74 -2.05 12.45
C GLY A 123 6.26 -0.85 13.27
N GLU A 124 5.08 -0.32 12.95
CA GLU A 124 4.47 0.82 13.66
C GLU A 124 4.06 0.46 15.11
N ALA A 125 3.77 -0.82 15.38
CA ALA A 125 3.57 -1.33 16.73
C ALA A 125 4.90 -1.49 17.52
N GLY A 126 6.04 -1.22 16.89
CA GLY A 126 7.36 -1.18 17.53
C GLY A 126 8.31 -2.31 17.13
N ASP A 127 7.92 -3.23 16.24
CA ASP A 127 8.78 -4.33 15.78
C ASP A 127 9.27 -4.12 14.33
N ALA A 128 10.18 -3.14 14.15
CA ALA A 128 10.76 -2.84 12.85
C ALA A 128 11.49 -4.04 12.21
N ALA A 129 12.20 -4.84 13.03
CA ALA A 129 12.91 -6.03 12.56
C ALA A 129 11.95 -7.14 12.12
N GLY A 130 10.81 -7.29 12.80
CA GLY A 130 9.72 -8.19 12.40
C GLY A 130 9.08 -7.78 11.08
N ALA A 131 8.80 -6.49 10.90
CA ALA A 131 8.29 -5.94 9.66
C ALA A 131 9.24 -6.21 8.48
N ALA A 132 10.53 -5.90 8.64
CA ALA A 132 11.55 -6.16 7.62
C ALA A 132 11.64 -7.65 7.27
N ARG A 133 11.68 -8.53 8.28
CA ARG A 133 11.73 -9.99 8.10
C ARG A 133 10.51 -10.54 7.34
N MET A 134 9.33 -9.98 7.60
CA MET A 134 8.09 -10.38 6.93
C MET A 134 8.02 -9.87 5.48
N LEU A 135 8.50 -8.66 5.21
CA LEU A 135 8.48 -8.06 3.88
C LEU A 135 9.44 -8.74 2.90
N ARG A 136 10.57 -9.28 3.37
CA ARG A 136 11.56 -9.94 2.50
C ARG A 136 10.95 -11.02 1.57
N PRO A 137 10.25 -12.06 2.07
CA PRO A 137 9.62 -13.04 1.17
C PRO A 137 8.49 -12.45 0.32
N ILE A 138 7.79 -11.40 0.78
CA ILE A 138 6.73 -10.74 0.00
C ILE A 138 7.35 -10.00 -1.21
N VAL A 139 8.53 -9.39 -1.03
CA VAL A 139 9.30 -8.78 -2.14
C VAL A 139 9.68 -9.82 -3.18
N GLU A 140 10.16 -10.98 -2.76
CA GLU A 140 10.51 -12.10 -3.65
C GLU A 140 9.28 -12.57 -4.45
N GLU A 141 8.19 -12.86 -3.75
CA GLU A 141 6.90 -13.27 -4.37
C GLU A 141 6.36 -12.21 -5.35
N ALA A 142 6.39 -10.92 -4.99
CA ALA A 142 5.94 -9.83 -5.85
C ALA A 142 6.85 -9.65 -7.07
N THR A 143 8.17 -9.83 -6.90
CA THR A 143 9.15 -9.75 -7.99
C THR A 143 8.93 -10.89 -8.98
N ASP A 144 8.71 -12.10 -8.49
CA ASP A 144 8.49 -13.29 -9.33
C ASP A 144 7.15 -13.23 -10.08
N SER A 145 6.08 -12.77 -9.41
CA SER A 145 4.72 -12.78 -9.97
C SER A 145 4.38 -11.56 -10.83
N LEU A 146 4.84 -10.36 -10.45
CA LEU A 146 4.49 -9.10 -11.09
C LEU A 146 5.65 -8.48 -11.87
N GLY A 147 6.88 -8.89 -11.57
CA GLY A 147 8.11 -8.31 -12.10
C GLY A 147 8.73 -7.25 -11.16
N PRO A 148 10.04 -6.99 -11.27
CA PRO A 148 10.79 -6.14 -10.35
C PRO A 148 10.42 -4.65 -10.38
N VAL A 149 9.97 -4.15 -11.54
CA VAL A 149 9.62 -2.74 -11.78
C VAL A 149 8.11 -2.47 -11.75
N HIS A 150 7.30 -3.49 -11.44
CA HIS A 150 5.86 -3.31 -11.32
C HIS A 150 5.54 -2.39 -10.12
N PRO A 151 4.56 -1.46 -10.23
CA PRO A 151 4.27 -0.47 -9.17
C PRO A 151 4.08 -1.07 -7.78
N ASP A 152 3.28 -2.12 -7.64
CA ASP A 152 3.06 -2.80 -6.35
C ASP A 152 4.37 -3.41 -5.80
N THR A 153 5.18 -4.05 -6.65
CA THR A 153 6.50 -4.58 -6.25
C THR A 153 7.42 -3.49 -5.75
N LEU A 154 7.46 -2.35 -6.43
CA LEU A 154 8.27 -1.20 -6.01
C LEU A 154 7.78 -0.62 -4.68
N THR A 155 6.46 -0.55 -4.44
CA THR A 155 5.89 -0.12 -3.15
C THR A 155 6.30 -1.07 -2.02
N ILE A 156 6.18 -2.39 -2.23
CA ILE A 156 6.57 -3.40 -1.23
C ILE A 156 8.07 -3.35 -0.96
N ARG A 157 8.90 -3.21 -2.01
CA ARG A 157 10.36 -3.04 -1.89
C ARG A 157 10.74 -1.78 -1.13
N HIS A 158 10.02 -0.68 -1.36
CA HIS A 158 10.21 0.57 -0.64
C HIS A 158 9.92 0.40 0.86
N GLN A 159 8.78 -0.23 1.20
CA GLN A 159 8.46 -0.53 2.60
C GLN A 159 9.51 -1.45 3.23
N HIS A 160 10.00 -2.45 2.50
CA HIS A 160 11.06 -3.34 2.99
C HIS A 160 12.33 -2.54 3.32
N ALA A 161 12.80 -1.70 2.40
CA ALA A 161 13.97 -0.84 2.62
C ALA A 161 13.77 0.09 3.82
N HIS A 162 12.58 0.69 3.96
CA HIS A 162 12.24 1.53 5.10
C HIS A 162 12.37 0.76 6.43
N TRP A 163 11.72 -0.40 6.56
CA TRP A 163 11.75 -1.16 7.81
C TRP A 163 13.12 -1.78 8.13
N VAL A 164 13.91 -2.14 7.11
CA VAL A 164 15.34 -2.51 7.28
C VAL A 164 16.14 -1.35 7.86
N GLY A 165 15.89 -0.12 7.41
CA GLY A 165 16.58 1.03 7.96
C GLY A 165 16.14 1.33 9.41
N ARG A 166 14.82 1.21 9.68
CA ARG A 166 14.25 1.37 11.02
C ARG A 166 14.67 0.27 12.00
N SER A 167 15.06 -0.92 11.55
CA SER A 167 15.66 -1.96 12.39
C SER A 167 17.12 -1.66 12.78
N GLY A 168 17.72 -0.60 12.20
CA GLY A 168 19.10 -0.18 12.45
C GLY A 168 20.08 -0.57 11.33
N GLU A 169 19.63 -1.27 10.30
CA GLU A 169 20.47 -1.72 9.18
C GLU A 169 20.56 -0.64 8.08
N THR A 170 20.98 0.58 8.45
CA THR A 170 20.92 1.78 7.60
C THR A 170 21.70 1.65 6.28
N ILE A 171 22.87 1.00 6.30
CA ILE A 171 23.66 0.73 5.09
C ILE A 171 22.89 -0.16 4.11
N GLN A 172 22.19 -1.19 4.62
CA GLN A 172 21.40 -2.07 3.76
C GLN A 172 20.17 -1.34 3.20
N ALA A 173 19.49 -0.55 4.03
CA ALA A 173 18.38 0.30 3.59
C ALA A 173 18.80 1.26 2.47
N SER A 174 19.94 1.93 2.63
CA SER A 174 20.51 2.83 1.62
C SER A 174 20.77 2.11 0.29
N ARG A 175 21.35 0.90 0.33
CA ARG A 175 21.56 0.09 -0.88
C ARG A 175 20.25 -0.31 -1.55
N LEU A 176 19.27 -0.79 -0.77
CA LEU A 176 17.96 -1.17 -1.30
C LEU A 176 17.25 0.02 -1.94
N MET A 177 17.26 1.18 -1.28
CA MET A 177 16.62 2.39 -1.78
C MET A 177 17.31 2.95 -3.03
N THR A 178 18.64 2.86 -3.09
CA THR A 178 19.41 3.21 -4.30
C THR A 178 18.99 2.35 -5.48
N ALA A 179 18.92 1.03 -5.32
CA ALA A 179 18.46 0.12 -6.37
C ALA A 179 17.02 0.44 -6.83
N ILE A 180 16.11 0.71 -5.90
CA ILE A 180 14.72 1.10 -6.23
C ILE A 180 14.69 2.41 -7.04
N ALA A 181 15.48 3.41 -6.64
CA ALA A 181 15.52 4.70 -7.32
C ALA A 181 16.13 4.59 -8.72
N ASP A 182 17.19 3.81 -8.89
CA ASP A 182 17.85 3.59 -10.18
C ASP A 182 16.90 2.84 -11.14
N GLU A 183 16.29 1.74 -10.70
CA GLU A 183 15.31 0.98 -11.51
C GLU A 183 14.05 1.80 -11.84
N ARG A 184 13.60 2.68 -10.93
CA ARG A 184 12.49 3.61 -11.23
C ARG A 184 12.90 4.64 -12.28
N GLY A 185 14.09 5.21 -12.16
CA GLY A 185 14.62 6.23 -13.08
C GLY A 185 14.86 5.70 -14.50
N GLU A 186 15.09 4.40 -14.66
CA GLU A 186 15.17 3.76 -15.98
C GLU A 186 13.79 3.60 -16.66
N VAL A 187 12.71 3.53 -15.89
CA VAL A 187 11.36 3.17 -16.38
C VAL A 187 10.38 4.34 -16.40
N HIS A 188 10.55 5.33 -15.52
CA HIS A 188 9.62 6.46 -15.36
C HIS A 188 10.26 7.77 -15.81
N GLU A 189 9.42 8.68 -16.29
CA GLU A 189 9.84 10.04 -16.63
C GLU A 189 10.44 10.73 -15.39
N PRO A 190 11.54 11.51 -15.52
CA PRO A 190 12.19 12.20 -14.40
C PRO A 190 11.25 13.09 -13.55
N ASP A 191 10.13 13.51 -14.14
CA ASP A 191 9.14 14.41 -13.56
C ASP A 191 7.98 13.70 -12.83
N ASP A 192 7.98 12.37 -12.75
CA ASP A 192 6.99 11.61 -11.99
C ASP A 192 7.06 11.94 -10.48
N PRO A 193 5.98 12.39 -9.84
CA PRO A 193 5.93 12.59 -8.39
C PRO A 193 6.38 11.36 -7.58
N MET A 194 6.13 10.14 -8.06
CA MET A 194 6.60 8.92 -7.39
C MET A 194 8.12 8.73 -7.48
N ALA A 195 8.78 9.33 -8.47
CA ALA A 195 10.23 9.37 -8.56
C ALA A 195 10.82 10.39 -7.56
N LEU A 196 10.10 11.46 -7.20
CA LEU A 196 10.53 12.42 -6.17
C LEU A 196 10.62 11.76 -4.79
N THR A 197 9.60 10.98 -4.39
CA THR A 197 9.62 10.27 -3.10
C THR A 197 10.76 9.27 -3.01
N ALA A 198 10.99 8.47 -4.07
CA ALA A 198 12.10 7.51 -4.07
C ALA A 198 13.47 8.18 -3.99
N ARG A 199 13.66 9.32 -4.68
CA ARG A 199 14.90 10.13 -4.60
C ARG A 199 15.09 10.77 -3.23
N HIS A 200 14.01 11.28 -2.63
CA HIS A 200 14.01 11.79 -1.26
C HIS A 200 14.49 10.71 -0.29
N ASP A 201 13.84 9.56 -0.29
CA ASP A 201 14.14 8.51 0.69
C ASP A 201 15.51 7.87 0.45
N ARG A 202 15.99 7.83 -0.80
CA ARG A 202 17.38 7.46 -1.11
C ARG A 202 18.37 8.39 -0.42
N ALA A 203 18.16 9.70 -0.54
CA ALA A 203 19.03 10.69 0.08
C ALA A 203 18.98 10.59 1.61
N MET A 204 17.79 10.39 2.18
CA MET A 204 17.62 10.21 3.62
C MET A 204 18.36 8.98 4.15
N TRP A 205 18.18 7.81 3.51
CA TRP A 205 18.87 6.59 3.93
C TRP A 205 20.38 6.63 3.66
N ALA A 206 20.83 7.35 2.64
CA ALA A 206 22.26 7.60 2.42
C ALA A 206 22.87 8.37 3.61
N GLY A 207 22.21 9.44 4.05
CA GLY A 207 22.69 10.22 5.20
C GLY A 207 22.68 9.41 6.50
N GLU A 208 21.62 8.65 6.75
CA GLU A 208 21.52 7.74 7.91
C GLU A 208 22.54 6.58 7.87
N ALA A 209 23.02 6.23 6.68
CA ALA A 209 24.13 5.29 6.49
C ALA A 209 25.52 5.96 6.65
N GLY A 210 25.56 7.29 6.87
CA GLY A 210 26.77 8.09 7.03
C GLY A 210 27.28 8.78 5.76
N ASP A 211 26.60 8.61 4.62
CA ASP A 211 26.93 9.33 3.38
C ASP A 211 26.25 10.70 3.33
N VAL A 212 26.76 11.59 4.20
CA VAL A 212 26.25 12.95 4.40
C VAL A 212 26.30 13.78 3.12
N SER A 213 27.35 13.59 2.29
CA SER A 213 27.48 14.33 1.03
C SER A 213 26.45 13.90 0.00
N LEU A 214 26.22 12.60 -0.16
CA LEU A 214 25.18 12.10 -1.05
C LEU A 214 23.78 12.56 -0.61
N ALA A 215 23.51 12.58 0.70
CA ALA A 215 22.25 13.08 1.24
C ALA A 215 22.04 14.57 0.90
N ARG A 216 23.04 15.42 1.21
CA ARG A 216 22.99 16.85 0.91
C ARG A 216 22.80 17.12 -0.57
N ASP A 217 23.65 16.55 -1.41
CA ASP A 217 23.69 16.85 -2.85
C ASP A 217 22.44 16.31 -3.56
N GLY A 218 21.97 15.12 -3.16
CA GLY A 218 20.72 14.55 -3.66
C GLY A 218 19.51 15.40 -3.29
N LEU A 219 19.42 15.88 -2.05
CA LEU A 219 18.33 16.75 -1.61
C LEU A 219 18.41 18.14 -2.24
N TRP A 220 19.61 18.68 -2.46
CA TRP A 220 19.78 19.96 -3.16
C TRP A 220 19.17 19.90 -4.57
N GLN A 221 19.53 18.90 -5.37
CA GLN A 221 18.94 18.68 -6.70
C GLN A 221 17.42 18.46 -6.61
N LEU A 222 16.99 17.70 -5.60
CA LEU A 222 15.57 17.40 -5.43
C LEU A 222 14.72 18.64 -5.06
N VAL A 223 15.28 19.62 -4.34
CA VAL A 223 14.59 20.89 -4.09
C VAL A 223 14.31 21.63 -5.40
N GLU A 224 15.26 21.64 -6.35
CA GLU A 224 15.08 22.30 -7.65
C GLU A 224 13.96 21.61 -8.45
N ASP A 225 13.98 20.28 -8.52
CA ASP A 225 12.97 19.50 -9.22
C ASP A 225 11.59 19.60 -8.57
N ALA A 226 11.48 19.46 -7.24
CA ALA A 226 10.21 19.60 -6.53
C ALA A 226 9.63 21.02 -6.69
N THR A 227 10.48 22.05 -6.69
CA THR A 227 10.05 23.43 -6.94
C THR A 227 9.48 23.60 -8.35
N ARG A 228 10.11 22.97 -9.35
CA ARG A 228 9.66 23.03 -10.75
C ARG A 228 8.37 22.23 -10.99
N ILE A 229 8.25 21.05 -10.40
CA ILE A 229 7.17 20.09 -10.65
C ILE A 229 5.94 20.38 -9.78
N LEU A 230 6.14 20.52 -8.46
CA LEU A 230 5.06 20.67 -7.48
C LEU A 230 4.81 22.14 -7.11
N GLY A 231 5.82 22.99 -7.28
CA GLY A 231 5.80 24.39 -6.85
C GLY A 231 6.49 24.58 -5.50
N SER A 232 6.99 25.81 -5.28
CA SER A 232 7.76 26.19 -4.08
C SER A 232 6.97 26.14 -2.77
N ASN A 233 5.64 26.26 -2.85
CA ASN A 233 4.73 26.26 -1.70
C ASN A 233 4.08 24.90 -1.45
N HIS A 234 4.38 23.87 -2.25
CA HIS A 234 3.82 22.54 -2.02
C HIS A 234 4.40 21.95 -0.73
N HIS A 235 3.57 21.24 0.05
CA HIS A 235 3.98 20.65 1.33
C HIS A 235 5.24 19.78 1.18
N ASP A 236 5.27 18.85 0.22
CA ASP A 236 6.45 18.01 -0.01
C ASP A 236 7.71 18.82 -0.37
N THR A 237 7.57 19.91 -1.13
CA THR A 237 8.71 20.79 -1.43
C THR A 237 9.25 21.43 -0.16
N LEU A 238 8.38 21.84 0.77
CA LEU A 238 8.79 22.39 2.07
C LEU A 238 9.50 21.34 2.94
N VAL A 239 9.02 20.09 2.92
CA VAL A 239 9.66 18.96 3.61
C VAL A 239 11.05 18.66 3.04
N ILE A 240 11.18 18.57 1.71
CA ILE A 240 12.47 18.33 1.06
C ILE A 240 13.46 19.47 1.37
N ARG A 241 12.99 20.73 1.38
CA ARG A 241 13.81 21.90 1.78
C ARG A 241 14.28 21.82 3.23
N HIS A 242 13.43 21.34 4.15
CA HIS A 242 13.81 21.12 5.54
C HIS A 242 14.97 20.13 5.64
N ASN A 243 14.80 18.97 5.01
CA ASN A 243 15.79 17.89 5.07
C ASN A 243 17.10 18.28 4.37
N HIS A 244 17.04 19.01 3.25
CA HIS A 244 18.23 19.58 2.61
C HIS A 244 19.01 20.48 3.58
N ALA A 245 18.31 21.36 4.31
CA ALA A 245 18.96 22.24 5.27
C ALA A 245 19.59 21.48 6.44
N HIS A 246 18.95 20.41 6.92
CA HIS A 246 19.51 19.54 7.94
C HIS A 246 20.82 18.89 7.46
N TRP A 247 20.80 18.22 6.31
CA TRP A 247 21.99 17.56 5.75
C TRP A 247 23.09 18.53 5.31
N THR A 248 22.73 19.79 5.00
CA THR A 248 23.72 20.87 4.80
C THR A 248 24.51 21.15 6.08
N GLY A 249 23.82 21.18 7.22
CA GLY A 249 24.47 21.37 8.52
C GLY A 249 25.36 20.19 8.91
N GLU A 250 24.84 18.96 8.75
CA GLU A 250 25.61 17.72 9.00
C GLU A 250 26.84 17.61 8.09
N ALA A 251 26.77 18.15 6.86
CA ALA A 251 27.90 18.24 5.94
C ALA A 251 28.98 19.24 6.37
N GLY A 252 28.85 19.87 7.54
CA GLY A 252 29.81 20.81 8.10
C GLY A 252 29.52 22.27 7.76
N ASP A 253 28.33 22.60 7.23
CA ASP A 253 27.89 23.98 6.97
C ASP A 253 26.69 24.39 7.84
N PRO A 254 26.88 24.58 9.15
CA PRO A 254 25.81 25.04 10.04
C PRO A 254 25.33 26.45 9.71
N ALA A 255 26.15 27.28 9.05
CA ALA A 255 25.76 28.63 8.65
C ALA A 255 24.78 28.60 7.47
N GLY A 256 25.06 27.78 6.46
CA GLY A 256 24.15 27.51 5.34
C GLY A 256 22.84 26.88 5.81
N ALA A 257 22.91 25.89 6.70
CA ALA A 257 21.72 25.28 7.30
C ALA A 257 20.79 26.32 7.95
N ARG A 258 21.35 27.23 8.78
CA ARG A 258 20.57 28.33 9.37
C ARG A 258 19.95 29.25 8.34
N ALA A 259 20.70 29.62 7.30
CA ALA A 259 20.19 30.51 6.25
C ALA A 259 18.99 29.88 5.54
N LEU A 260 19.10 28.61 5.16
CA LEU A 260 18.02 27.84 4.53
C LEU A 260 16.80 27.71 5.46
N LEU A 261 17.01 27.37 6.73
CA LEU A 261 15.93 27.22 7.70
C LEU A 261 15.25 28.55 8.04
N THR A 262 15.99 29.67 8.04
CA THR A 262 15.42 31.00 8.25
C THR A 262 14.43 31.35 7.15
N GLN A 263 14.77 31.08 5.89
CA GLN A 263 13.84 31.26 4.76
C GLN A 263 12.65 30.30 4.87
N LEU A 264 12.92 29.02 5.18
CA LEU A 264 11.89 27.99 5.26
C LEU A 264 10.86 28.29 6.35
N VAL A 265 11.25 28.79 7.53
CA VAL A 265 10.32 29.18 8.60
C VAL A 265 9.33 30.23 8.08
N GLY A 266 9.82 31.25 7.37
CA GLY A 266 8.95 32.28 6.78
C GLY A 266 7.95 31.71 5.78
N ASP A 267 8.40 30.77 4.93
CA ASP A 267 7.53 30.12 3.96
C ASP A 267 6.51 29.19 4.60
N CYS A 268 6.91 28.34 5.56
CA CYS A 268 5.99 27.44 6.26
C CYS A 268 4.92 28.22 7.03
N VAL A 269 5.30 29.26 7.78
CA VAL A 269 4.32 30.11 8.51
C VAL A 269 3.34 30.77 7.54
N ARG A 270 3.83 31.28 6.41
CA ARG A 270 2.99 31.93 5.39
C ARG A 270 2.02 30.97 4.70
N VAL A 271 2.46 29.74 4.41
CA VAL A 271 1.69 28.76 3.62
C VAL A 271 0.81 27.86 4.50
N LEU A 272 1.36 27.34 5.60
CA LEU A 272 0.73 26.34 6.45
C LEU A 272 0.17 26.94 7.75
N GLY A 273 0.59 28.14 8.11
CA GLY A 273 0.20 28.82 9.34
C GLY A 273 1.18 28.62 10.50
N GLU A 274 1.05 29.47 11.52
CA GLU A 274 1.96 29.54 12.66
C GLU A 274 2.06 28.23 13.46
N ASN A 275 0.93 27.54 13.64
CA ASN A 275 0.81 26.37 14.51
C ASN A 275 0.89 25.04 13.76
N HIS A 276 1.22 25.06 12.46
CA HIS A 276 1.34 23.81 11.69
C HIS A 276 2.56 23.00 12.18
N PRO A 277 2.47 21.66 12.28
CA PRO A 277 3.58 20.81 12.70
C PRO A 277 4.88 21.07 11.94
N ASP A 278 4.82 21.28 10.62
CA ASP A 278 6.02 21.57 9.83
C ASP A 278 6.59 22.98 10.07
N SER A 279 5.73 23.96 10.35
CA SER A 279 6.18 25.31 10.74
C SER A 279 6.93 25.26 12.06
N GLU A 280 6.43 24.48 13.01
CA GLU A 280 7.12 24.20 14.26
C GLU A 280 8.42 23.43 14.02
N ASN A 281 8.40 22.40 13.16
CA ASN A 281 9.59 21.61 12.87
C ASN A 281 10.70 22.45 12.24
N ALA A 282 10.37 23.33 11.28
CA ALA A 282 11.31 24.27 10.69
C ALA A 282 11.94 25.20 11.73
N ARG A 283 11.17 25.69 12.71
CA ARG A 283 11.70 26.51 13.82
C ARG A 283 12.61 25.71 14.75
N ARG A 284 12.26 24.46 15.06
CA ARG A 284 13.13 23.56 15.86
C ARG A 284 14.45 23.32 15.13
N GLY A 285 14.42 23.05 13.84
CA GLY A 285 15.61 22.94 12.99
C GLY A 285 16.47 24.21 13.04
N LEU A 286 15.85 25.39 12.89
CA LEU A 286 16.57 26.67 12.96
C LEU A 286 17.24 26.87 14.32
N ALA A 287 16.54 26.57 15.41
CA ALA A 287 17.08 26.66 16.76
C ALA A 287 18.27 25.72 16.95
N TRP A 288 18.17 24.47 16.48
CA TRP A 288 19.24 23.49 16.53
C TRP A 288 20.52 23.99 15.86
N TRP A 289 20.44 24.46 14.61
CA TRP A 289 21.62 24.94 13.87
C TRP A 289 22.12 26.32 14.31
N THR A 290 21.37 27.01 15.18
CA THR A 290 21.76 28.29 15.80
C THR A 290 22.44 28.14 17.13
N TYR A 291 21.92 27.27 18.00
CA TYR A 291 22.38 27.16 19.38
C TYR A 291 23.13 25.85 19.67
N GLY A 292 23.13 24.91 18.73
CA GLY A 292 23.59 23.54 18.93
C GLY A 292 22.61 22.69 19.76
N PRO A 293 22.90 21.40 19.96
CA PRO A 293 22.13 20.54 20.85
C PRO A 293 22.17 21.08 22.28
N LYS A 294 21.05 21.58 22.80
CA LYS A 294 20.91 21.80 24.24
C LYS A 294 20.54 20.49 24.90
N ALA A 295 20.99 20.27 26.14
CA ALA A 295 20.88 18.99 26.84
C ALA A 295 19.46 18.38 26.94
N ASN A 296 18.40 19.16 26.68
CA ASN A 296 17.00 18.72 26.70
C ASN A 296 16.21 19.02 25.40
N ASP A 297 16.84 19.58 24.36
CA ASP A 297 16.15 19.85 23.09
C ASP A 297 16.20 18.60 22.23
N PRO A 298 15.07 17.98 21.85
CA PRO A 298 15.07 16.86 20.92
C PRO A 298 15.67 17.33 19.59
N ALA A 299 16.49 16.47 18.98
CA ALA A 299 16.99 16.71 17.63
C ALA A 299 15.82 16.99 16.67
N PRO A 300 16.04 17.78 15.60
CA PRO A 300 15.03 17.97 14.57
C PRO A 300 14.52 16.61 14.11
N VAL A 301 13.21 16.40 14.17
CA VAL A 301 12.62 15.14 13.71
C VAL A 301 12.66 15.16 12.19
N PHE A 302 13.17 14.08 11.59
CA PHE A 302 13.12 13.90 10.15
C PHE A 302 11.66 14.04 9.69
N ALA A 303 11.40 15.07 8.89
CA ALA A 303 10.11 15.22 8.26
C ALA A 303 10.04 14.21 7.11
N THR A 304 9.18 13.20 7.23
CA THR A 304 8.93 12.27 6.13
C THR A 304 8.09 13.00 5.08
N ALA A 305 8.58 13.10 3.85
CA ALA A 305 7.73 13.55 2.73
C ALA A 305 6.52 12.62 2.66
N VAL A 306 5.32 13.19 2.59
CA VAL A 306 4.06 12.44 2.65
C VAL A 306 3.78 11.83 1.27
N GLY A 307 4.68 10.96 0.82
CA GLY A 307 4.53 10.15 -0.40
C GLY A 307 4.05 8.72 -0.10
N ASN A 308 4.18 8.26 1.15
CA ASN A 308 3.87 6.88 1.54
C ASN A 308 2.45 6.67 2.12
N SER A 309 1.61 7.71 2.18
CA SER A 309 0.23 7.59 2.68
C SER A 309 -0.82 7.40 1.58
N SER A 310 -0.48 7.62 0.31
CA SER A 310 -1.50 7.84 -0.73
C SER A 310 -1.51 6.83 -1.88
N VAL A 311 -0.79 5.71 -1.80
CA VAL A 311 -0.73 4.74 -2.91
C VAL A 311 -1.44 3.40 -2.63
N GLU A 312 -1.75 3.04 -1.39
CA GLU A 312 -2.40 1.74 -1.14
C GLU A 312 -3.94 1.76 -1.25
N ALA A 313 -4.57 2.94 -1.14
CA ALA A 313 -6.03 3.07 -1.20
C ALA A 313 -6.55 3.42 -2.62
N GLY A 314 -6.12 2.72 -3.67
CA GLY A 314 -6.52 3.19 -5.00
C GLY A 314 -6.16 2.40 -6.24
N ARG A 315 -6.11 1.07 -6.22
CA ARG A 315 -6.56 0.39 -7.44
C ARG A 315 -8.05 0.67 -7.55
N LYS A 316 -8.47 1.43 -8.57
CA LYS A 316 -9.85 1.30 -9.05
C LYS A 316 -10.04 -0.20 -9.26
N ALA A 317 -10.95 -0.82 -8.51
CA ALA A 317 -11.53 -2.05 -8.98
C ALA A 317 -11.91 -1.77 -10.44
N LYS A 318 -11.29 -2.46 -11.40
CA LYS A 318 -11.84 -2.48 -12.75
C LYS A 318 -13.31 -2.79 -12.55
N ASP A 319 -14.19 -1.96 -13.14
CA ASP A 319 -15.63 -2.17 -13.05
C ASP A 319 -15.89 -3.66 -13.15
N PRO A 320 -16.46 -4.32 -12.13
CA PRO A 320 -16.81 -5.72 -12.24
C PRO A 320 -17.76 -5.77 -13.42
N LYS A 321 -17.27 -6.31 -14.53
CA LYS A 321 -18.06 -6.52 -15.73
C LYS A 321 -19.33 -7.20 -15.22
N PRO A 322 -20.52 -6.61 -15.41
CA PRO A 322 -21.73 -7.06 -14.74
C PRO A 322 -21.79 -8.56 -14.93
N ALA A 323 -21.78 -9.29 -13.81
CA ALA A 323 -21.87 -10.73 -13.84
C ALA A 323 -23.09 -11.05 -14.69
N LYS A 324 -22.86 -11.64 -15.87
CA LYS A 324 -23.98 -12.12 -16.69
C LYS A 324 -24.83 -12.94 -15.75
N PRO A 325 -26.15 -12.68 -15.66
CA PRO A 325 -27.00 -13.44 -14.77
C PRO A 325 -26.71 -14.92 -15.01
N ALA A 326 -26.31 -15.62 -13.95
CA ALA A 326 -26.04 -17.03 -14.02
C ALA A 326 -27.26 -17.66 -14.69
N LYS A 327 -27.07 -18.23 -15.89
CA LYS A 327 -28.13 -18.99 -16.52
C LYS A 327 -28.56 -20.03 -15.48
N PRO A 328 -29.87 -20.17 -15.21
CA PRO A 328 -30.34 -21.18 -14.27
C PRO A 328 -29.69 -22.50 -14.66
N ALA A 329 -29.06 -23.15 -13.68
CA ALA A 329 -28.40 -24.43 -13.88
C ALA A 329 -29.38 -25.33 -14.64
N LYS A 330 -29.04 -25.69 -15.88
CA LYS A 330 -29.82 -26.68 -16.61
C LYS A 330 -29.78 -27.93 -15.76
N ALA A 331 -30.94 -28.34 -15.24
CA ALA A 331 -31.13 -29.62 -14.58
C ALA A 331 -30.35 -30.69 -15.35
N ALA A 332 -29.44 -31.38 -14.65
CA ALA A 332 -28.69 -32.47 -15.22
C ALA A 332 -29.68 -33.44 -15.86
N LYS A 333 -29.59 -33.59 -17.19
CA LYS A 333 -30.39 -34.55 -17.93
C LYS A 333 -29.98 -35.93 -17.43
N ALA A 334 -30.92 -36.69 -16.87
CA ALA A 334 -30.71 -38.07 -16.47
C ALA A 334 -30.00 -38.86 -17.59
N PRO A 335 -29.05 -39.75 -17.26
CA PRO A 335 -28.35 -40.54 -18.26
C PRO A 335 -29.35 -41.39 -19.05
N LYS A 336 -29.25 -41.35 -20.37
CA LYS A 336 -30.10 -42.15 -21.27
C LYS A 336 -29.78 -43.64 -21.08
N PRO A 337 -30.80 -44.53 -21.11
CA PRO A 337 -30.56 -45.96 -21.08
C PRO A 337 -29.79 -46.42 -22.34
N PRO A 338 -29.07 -47.56 -22.29
CA PRO A 338 -28.24 -48.02 -23.39
C PRO A 338 -29.09 -48.32 -24.63
N ARG A 339 -28.57 -47.97 -25.81
CA ARG A 339 -29.19 -48.29 -27.11
C ARG A 339 -29.09 -49.79 -27.38
N GLU A 340 -30.23 -50.45 -27.55
CA GLU A 340 -30.33 -51.76 -28.19
C GLU A 340 -29.76 -51.71 -29.60
N SER A 341 -28.65 -52.41 -29.82
CA SER A 341 -28.11 -52.68 -31.14
C SER A 341 -28.90 -53.83 -31.79
N LYS A 342 -29.75 -53.50 -32.78
CA LYS A 342 -30.26 -54.49 -33.74
C LYS A 342 -29.08 -55.04 -34.55
N ARG A 343 -28.56 -56.21 -34.17
CA ARG A 343 -27.64 -56.99 -35.01
C ARG A 343 -28.41 -58.17 -35.59
N LYS A 344 -28.52 -58.15 -36.93
CA LYS A 344 -29.14 -59.18 -37.76
C LYS A 344 -28.49 -60.55 -37.51
N ALA A 345 -29.35 -61.56 -37.53
CA ALA A 345 -29.04 -62.98 -37.44
C ALA A 345 -27.90 -63.39 -38.39
N ARG A 346 -26.93 -64.13 -37.85
CA ARG A 346 -26.08 -65.01 -38.63
C ARG A 346 -25.91 -66.31 -37.84
N THR A 347 -26.39 -67.35 -38.48
CA THR A 347 -26.41 -68.79 -38.18
C THR A 347 -25.17 -69.32 -37.42
N GLU A 348 -25.43 -70.15 -36.41
CA GLU A 348 -24.46 -71.07 -35.77
C GLU A 348 -23.97 -72.14 -36.76
N PRO A 349 -22.81 -72.76 -36.49
CA PRO A 349 -22.90 -74.12 -35.95
C PRO A 349 -21.94 -74.42 -34.76
N ALA A 350 -22.48 -75.24 -33.84
CA ALA A 350 -21.93 -76.23 -32.88
C ALA A 350 -20.49 -76.11 -32.29
N PRO A 351 -20.32 -76.39 -30.98
CA PRO A 351 -19.02 -76.56 -30.35
C PRO A 351 -18.55 -78.02 -30.36
N GLU A 352 -17.28 -78.24 -30.70
CA GLU A 352 -16.57 -79.52 -30.52
C GLU A 352 -15.74 -79.46 -29.22
N ALA A 353 -15.82 -80.54 -28.44
CA ALA A 353 -15.17 -80.70 -27.14
C ALA A 353 -13.78 -81.34 -27.27
N ALA A 354 -12.82 -80.92 -26.43
CA ALA A 354 -11.73 -81.71 -25.81
C ALA A 354 -10.65 -80.72 -25.31
N ALA A 355 -10.44 -80.55 -24.00
CA ALA A 355 -9.74 -81.45 -23.06
C ALA A 355 -8.21 -81.29 -23.06
N ALA A 356 -7.71 -80.98 -21.86
CA ALA A 356 -6.43 -81.35 -21.26
C ALA A 356 -5.13 -80.74 -21.83
N SER A 357 -4.38 -80.03 -20.97
CA SER A 357 -3.32 -80.66 -20.15
C SER A 357 -2.21 -79.68 -19.76
N ALA A 358 -1.91 -79.67 -18.46
CA ALA A 358 -0.60 -79.52 -17.81
C ALA A 358 0.31 -78.31 -18.17
N ALA A 359 0.49 -77.42 -17.18
CA ALA A 359 1.69 -77.27 -16.32
C ALA A 359 3.06 -77.81 -16.79
N PRO A 360 4.21 -77.44 -16.16
CA PRO A 360 4.48 -76.33 -15.23
C PRO A 360 5.88 -75.68 -15.40
N ALA A 361 6.21 -74.81 -14.43
CA ALA A 361 7.51 -74.56 -13.81
C ALA A 361 8.49 -73.61 -14.54
N ALA A 362 9.28 -72.79 -13.85
CA ALA A 362 9.68 -72.83 -12.44
C ALA A 362 9.82 -71.41 -11.85
#